data_AF-A0A960YWA2-F1
#
_entry.id   AF-A0A960YWA2-F1
#
_cell.length_a   1.000
_cell.length_b   1.000
_cell.length_c   1.000
_cell.angle_alpha   90.00
_cell.angle_beta   90.00
_cell.angle_gamma   90.00
#
_symmetry.space_group_name_H-M   'P 1'
#
loop_
_entity.id
_entity.type
_entity.pdbx_description
1 polymer ?
#
loop_
_entity_poly.entity_id
_entity_poly.type
_entity_poly.pdbx_seq_one_letter_code
_entity_poly.pdbx_strand_id
1 'polypeptide(L)'
;MKQNLFAFLILLIGCANATTTITEFQNTNHVEEGKAFYKEKKYSEAKESFSKAIKSEPENLELYQLRAFSSYGMGDYDSCIEDYDHILTKDKDGKYFKYRGLCFNRKGDTLKAKEDFETAMKRGYSSDGLVLTYYCDVLDKSGDRNALSYCLLAKNSKEKTSELKSITRRIQLKDSCFKRGHKPVSMEYTDENMKILMEEIKNAILSKDKNEIKKYLPCSFRYEVNNKFKYVNRDDAIIAIFRDTESIQWDTQKEDSVTSWVFERSDGKNVRFGLMDHENSKKEIVWFDYWVF
;
A
#
# COMPACT_ATOMS: atom_id res chain seq x y z
N MET A 1 -18.87 44.94 54.21
CA MET A 1 -19.09 44.32 52.89
C MET A 1 -17.86 43.67 52.24
N LYS A 2 -16.60 44.01 52.60
CA LYS A 2 -15.41 43.44 51.92
C LYS A 2 -15.01 42.00 52.31
N GLN A 3 -15.40 41.49 53.49
CA GLN A 3 -15.06 40.12 53.93
C GLN A 3 -15.86 39.01 53.23
N ASN A 4 -17.06 39.30 52.70
CA ASN A 4 -17.88 38.29 52.02
C ASN A 4 -17.45 38.03 50.56
N LEU A 5 -16.68 38.95 49.95
CA LEU A 5 -16.25 38.80 48.55
C LEU A 5 -15.09 37.81 48.39
N PHE A 6 -14.22 37.70 49.40
CA PHE A 6 -13.05 36.82 49.38
C PHE A 6 -13.43 35.35 49.59
N ALA A 7 -14.43 35.08 50.45
CA ALA A 7 -14.97 33.74 50.66
C ALA A 7 -15.67 33.19 49.39
N PHE A 8 -16.35 34.05 48.64
CA PHE A 8 -16.96 33.68 47.35
C PHE A 8 -15.92 33.35 46.28
N LEU A 9 -14.79 34.08 46.25
CA LEU A 9 -13.72 33.84 45.28
C LEU A 9 -13.03 32.47 45.51
N ILE A 10 -12.80 32.09 46.76
CA ILE A 10 -12.20 30.80 47.13
C ILE A 10 -13.16 29.64 46.81
N LEU A 11 -14.47 29.82 47.04
CA LEU A 11 -15.47 28.80 46.71
C LEU A 11 -15.58 28.57 45.19
N LEU A 12 -15.49 29.63 44.40
CA LEU A 12 -15.51 29.55 42.92
C LEU A 12 -14.27 28.85 42.36
N ILE A 13 -13.08 29.11 42.93
CA ILE A 13 -11.83 28.44 42.52
C ILE A 13 -11.84 26.96 42.92
N GLY A 14 -12.36 26.63 44.11
CA GLY A 14 -12.52 25.25 44.56
C GLY A 14 -13.51 24.45 43.71
N CYS A 15 -14.64 25.05 43.32
CA CYS A 15 -15.61 24.42 42.42
C CYS A 15 -15.04 24.21 41.01
N ALA A 16 -14.29 25.18 40.46
CA ALA A 16 -13.68 25.05 39.13
C ALA A 16 -12.72 23.85 39.07
N ASN A 17 -11.84 23.68 40.07
CA ASN A 17 -10.89 22.56 40.14
C ASN A 17 -11.56 21.21 40.40
N ALA A 18 -12.66 21.19 41.17
CA ALA A 18 -13.47 19.98 41.36
C ALA A 18 -14.20 19.58 40.08
N THR A 19 -14.69 20.55 39.29
CA THR A 19 -15.35 20.24 38.03
C THR A 19 -14.39 19.73 36.97
N THR A 20 -13.18 20.30 36.84
CA THR A 20 -12.17 19.80 35.88
C THR A 20 -11.72 18.39 36.20
N THR A 21 -11.46 18.10 37.48
CA THR A 21 -11.07 16.75 37.91
C THR A 21 -12.16 15.70 37.71
N ILE A 22 -13.44 16.05 37.92
CA ILE A 22 -14.57 15.15 37.64
C ILE A 22 -14.72 14.92 36.13
N THR A 23 -14.60 15.96 35.30
CA THR A 23 -14.69 15.81 33.83
C THR A 23 -13.53 15.01 33.24
N GLU A 24 -12.31 15.19 33.74
CA GLU A 24 -11.13 14.41 33.33
C GLU A 24 -11.28 12.93 33.72
N PHE A 25 -11.78 12.64 34.93
CA PHE A 25 -12.03 11.28 35.39
C PHE A 25 -13.17 10.59 34.60
N GLN A 26 -14.27 11.29 34.33
CA GLN A 26 -15.35 10.76 33.49
C GLN A 26 -14.91 10.54 32.04
N ASN A 27 -14.07 11.41 31.50
CA ASN A 27 -13.56 11.27 30.14
C ASN A 27 -12.62 10.06 29.99
N THR A 28 -11.65 9.93 30.89
CA THR A 28 -10.74 8.77 30.92
C THR A 28 -11.51 7.45 31.04
N ASN A 29 -12.63 7.44 31.79
CA ASN A 29 -13.50 6.27 31.86
C ASN A 29 -14.11 5.88 30.50
N HIS A 30 -14.65 6.83 29.73
CA HIS A 30 -15.23 6.53 28.41
C HIS A 30 -14.20 6.09 27.37
N VAL A 31 -12.97 6.62 27.44
CA VAL A 31 -11.88 6.20 26.55
C VAL A 31 -11.51 4.74 26.82
N GLU A 32 -11.35 4.36 28.08
CA GLU A 32 -10.97 2.98 28.46
C GLU A 32 -12.12 1.99 28.20
N GLU A 33 -13.37 2.38 28.46
CA GLU A 33 -14.56 1.61 28.03
C GLU A 33 -14.56 1.35 26.52
N GLY A 34 -14.34 2.40 25.71
CA GLY A 34 -14.31 2.28 24.25
C GLY A 34 -13.20 1.35 23.76
N LYS A 35 -11.99 1.45 24.34
CA LYS A 35 -10.88 0.55 24.04
C LYS A 35 -11.18 -0.89 24.44
N ALA A 36 -11.86 -1.12 25.58
CA ALA A 36 -12.27 -2.44 26.02
C ALA A 36 -13.28 -3.06 25.05
N PHE A 37 -14.34 -2.33 24.70
CA PHE A 37 -15.32 -2.78 23.71
C PHE A 37 -14.68 -3.06 22.34
N TYR A 38 -13.74 -2.22 21.90
CA TYR A 38 -13.03 -2.43 20.64
C TYR A 38 -12.22 -3.74 20.65
N LYS A 39 -11.52 -4.04 21.75
CA LYS A 39 -10.77 -5.31 21.93
C LYS A 39 -11.70 -6.53 21.90
N GLU A 40 -12.90 -6.39 22.45
CA GLU A 40 -13.96 -7.41 22.40
C GLU A 40 -14.68 -7.48 21.03
N LYS A 41 -14.30 -6.63 20.07
CA LYS A 41 -14.95 -6.47 18.74
C LYS A 41 -16.41 -6.01 18.82
N LYS A 42 -16.81 -5.42 19.96
CA LYS A 42 -18.09 -4.73 20.18
C LYS A 42 -18.00 -3.32 19.63
N TYR A 43 -17.92 -3.24 18.30
CA TYR A 43 -17.57 -1.99 17.62
C TYR A 43 -18.63 -0.89 17.76
N SER A 44 -19.92 -1.25 17.90
CA SER A 44 -20.99 -0.29 18.10
C SER A 44 -20.87 0.40 19.46
N GLU A 45 -20.65 -0.38 20.51
CA GLU A 45 -20.45 0.11 21.87
C GLU A 45 -19.16 0.92 21.98
N ALA A 46 -18.09 0.48 21.31
CA ALA A 46 -16.84 1.24 21.22
C ALA A 46 -17.05 2.61 20.57
N LYS A 47 -17.77 2.67 19.43
CA LYS A 47 -18.11 3.92 18.72
C LYS A 47 -18.89 4.87 19.64
N GLU A 48 -19.83 4.36 20.42
CA GLU A 48 -20.62 5.16 21.36
C GLU A 48 -19.75 5.73 22.50
N SER A 49 -18.91 4.90 23.12
CA SER A 49 -17.99 5.35 24.19
C SER A 49 -17.01 6.41 23.68
N PHE A 50 -16.40 6.22 22.50
CA PHE A 50 -15.54 7.25 21.90
C PHE A 50 -16.31 8.52 21.55
N SER A 51 -17.57 8.42 21.11
CA SER A 51 -18.41 9.61 20.86
C SER A 51 -18.73 10.38 22.15
N LYS A 52 -18.85 9.70 23.29
CA LYS A 52 -18.97 10.36 24.60
C LYS A 52 -17.66 11.05 25.00
N ALA A 53 -16.52 10.39 24.80
CA ALA A 53 -15.21 10.98 25.07
C ALA A 53 -14.92 12.24 24.22
N ILE A 54 -15.28 12.21 22.93
CA ILE A 54 -15.13 13.36 22.01
C ILE A 54 -15.90 14.60 22.49
N LYS A 55 -17.05 14.44 23.17
CA LYS A 55 -17.80 15.59 23.72
C LYS A 55 -17.00 16.34 24.80
N SER A 56 -16.15 15.63 25.53
CA SER A 56 -15.28 16.20 26.56
C SER A 56 -13.97 16.75 25.97
N GLU A 57 -13.40 16.06 24.98
CA GLU A 57 -12.16 16.44 24.31
C GLU A 57 -12.34 16.55 22.78
N PRO A 58 -13.02 17.60 22.29
CA PRO A 58 -13.39 17.71 20.87
C PRO A 58 -12.21 17.92 19.92
N GLU A 59 -11.03 18.31 20.43
CA GLU A 59 -9.81 18.51 19.63
C GLU A 59 -8.85 17.32 19.70
N ASN A 60 -9.18 16.26 20.45
CA ASN A 60 -8.32 15.08 20.57
C ASN A 60 -8.49 14.16 19.37
N LEU A 61 -7.57 14.28 18.40
CA LEU A 61 -7.57 13.51 17.14
C LEU A 61 -7.47 11.99 17.35
N GLU A 62 -6.90 11.52 18.46
CA GLU A 62 -6.82 10.09 18.77
C GLU A 62 -8.23 9.50 18.98
N LEU A 63 -9.15 10.27 19.58
CA LEU A 63 -10.52 9.80 19.81
C LEU A 63 -11.29 9.64 18.49
N TYR A 64 -11.10 10.55 17.54
CA TYR A 64 -11.66 10.40 16.19
C TYR A 64 -11.04 9.19 15.48
N GLN A 65 -9.74 8.96 15.63
CA GLN A 65 -9.08 7.79 15.04
C GLN A 65 -9.63 6.48 15.61
N LEU A 66 -9.83 6.41 16.93
CA LEU A 66 -10.41 5.25 17.61
C LEU A 66 -11.87 5.00 17.20
N ARG A 67 -12.64 6.08 17.02
CA ARG A 67 -14.01 6.01 16.50
C ARG A 67 -14.05 5.58 15.03
N ALA A 68 -13.11 6.04 14.20
CA ALA A 68 -12.97 5.62 12.81
C ALA A 68 -12.66 4.12 12.71
N PHE A 69 -11.75 3.61 13.55
CA PHE A 69 -11.45 2.18 13.62
C PHE A 69 -12.66 1.35 14.03
N SER A 70 -13.45 1.84 14.99
CA SER A 70 -14.70 1.18 15.41
C SER A 70 -15.70 1.16 14.24
N SER A 71 -15.89 2.29 13.56
CA SER A 71 -16.77 2.40 12.39
C SER A 71 -16.33 1.47 11.24
N TYR A 72 -15.02 1.38 10.98
CA TYR A 72 -14.46 0.44 10.03
C TYR A 72 -14.77 -1.02 10.40
N GLY A 73 -14.64 -1.39 11.67
CA GLY A 73 -14.98 -2.72 12.18
C GLY A 73 -16.47 -3.06 12.03
N MET A 74 -17.36 -2.06 12.08
CA MET A 74 -18.79 -2.21 11.82
C MET A 74 -19.15 -2.33 10.33
N GLY A 75 -18.21 -2.00 9.42
CA GLY A 75 -18.51 -1.81 8.01
C GLY A 75 -19.15 -0.45 7.68
N ASP A 76 -19.21 0.46 8.66
CA ASP A 76 -19.68 1.84 8.49
C ASP A 76 -18.53 2.70 7.95
N TYR A 77 -18.23 2.49 6.67
CA TYR A 77 -17.09 3.12 6.00
C TYR A 77 -17.31 4.62 5.78
N ASP A 78 -18.56 5.08 5.68
CA ASP A 78 -18.88 6.51 5.58
C ASP A 78 -18.47 7.25 6.85
N SER A 79 -18.89 6.76 8.02
CA SER A 79 -18.46 7.36 9.29
C SER A 79 -16.94 7.27 9.49
N CYS A 80 -16.30 6.17 9.05
CA CYS A 80 -14.84 6.08 9.08
C CYS A 80 -14.17 7.20 8.26
N ILE A 81 -14.66 7.43 7.04
CA ILE A 81 -14.13 8.46 6.14
C ILE A 81 -14.32 9.85 6.75
N GLU A 82 -15.49 10.15 7.30
CA GLU A 82 -15.79 11.44 7.94
C GLU A 82 -14.83 11.74 9.10
N ASP A 83 -14.52 10.75 9.95
CA ASP A 83 -13.57 10.91 11.04
C ASP A 83 -12.14 11.17 10.53
N TYR A 84 -11.70 10.47 9.49
CA TYR A 84 -10.39 10.75 8.90
C TYR A 84 -10.34 12.06 8.13
N ASP A 85 -11.42 12.47 7.48
CA ASP A 85 -11.53 13.79 6.85
C ASP A 85 -11.36 14.88 7.90
N HIS A 86 -12.00 14.74 9.06
CA HIS A 86 -11.83 15.65 10.18
C HIS A 86 -10.37 15.71 10.64
N ILE A 87 -9.74 14.56 10.89
CA ILE A 87 -8.33 14.49 11.31
C ILE A 87 -7.42 15.17 10.28
N LEU A 88 -7.63 14.92 8.99
CA LEU A 88 -6.83 15.45 7.89
C LEU A 88 -6.96 16.98 7.70
N THR A 89 -7.96 17.61 8.31
CA THR A 89 -8.03 19.09 8.40
C THR A 89 -6.99 19.66 9.36
N LYS A 90 -6.53 18.87 10.35
CA LYS A 90 -5.63 19.29 11.43
C LYS A 90 -4.22 18.70 11.29
N ASP A 91 -4.12 17.43 10.93
CA ASP A 91 -2.85 16.70 10.77
C ASP A 91 -2.82 15.94 9.44
N LYS A 92 -1.78 16.18 8.64
CA LYS A 92 -1.58 15.60 7.30
C LYS A 92 -0.50 14.51 7.27
N ASP A 93 -0.27 13.82 8.38
CA ASP A 93 0.56 12.61 8.44
C ASP A 93 0.06 11.53 7.45
N GLY A 94 1.01 10.87 6.78
CA GLY A 94 0.74 9.77 5.85
C GLY A 94 -0.09 8.62 6.43
N LYS A 95 -0.06 8.39 7.76
CA LYS A 95 -0.89 7.34 8.40
C LYS A 95 -2.38 7.59 8.22
N TYR A 96 -2.83 8.84 8.22
CA TYR A 96 -4.25 9.15 8.11
C TYR A 96 -4.76 8.95 6.69
N PHE A 97 -3.95 9.27 5.69
CA PHE A 97 -4.22 8.87 4.30
C PHE A 97 -4.24 7.34 4.14
N LYS A 98 -3.29 6.62 4.76
CA LYS A 98 -3.28 5.15 4.77
C LYS A 98 -4.60 4.56 5.26
N TYR A 99 -5.11 5.03 6.40
CA TYR A 99 -6.33 4.47 6.98
C TYR A 99 -7.61 4.96 6.30
N ARG A 100 -7.66 6.19 5.81
CA ARG A 100 -8.79 6.67 5.00
C ARG A 100 -8.88 5.93 3.66
N GLY A 101 -7.74 5.67 3.02
CA GLY A 101 -7.65 4.86 1.81
C GLY A 101 -8.16 3.42 2.03
N LEU A 102 -7.92 2.86 3.23
CA LEU A 102 -8.49 1.57 3.62
C LEU A 102 -10.03 1.62 3.70
N CYS A 103 -10.59 2.68 4.29
CA CYS A 103 -12.03 2.89 4.37
C CYS A 103 -12.66 3.10 2.97
N PHE A 104 -12.05 3.90 2.09
CA PHE A 104 -12.48 4.02 0.69
C PHE A 104 -12.40 2.68 -0.07
N ASN A 105 -11.33 1.90 0.10
CA ASN A 105 -11.17 0.60 -0.55
C ASN A 105 -12.31 -0.37 -0.16
N ARG A 106 -12.68 -0.40 1.12
CA ARG A 106 -13.77 -1.25 1.62
C ARG A 106 -15.15 -0.75 1.22
N LYS A 107 -15.34 0.57 1.15
CA LYS A 107 -16.54 1.19 0.56
C LYS A 107 -16.69 0.87 -0.94
N GLY A 108 -15.58 0.57 -1.62
CA GLY A 108 -15.54 0.30 -3.06
C GLY A 108 -15.16 1.52 -3.91
N ASP A 109 -14.84 2.65 -3.29
CA ASP A 109 -14.35 3.85 -3.98
C ASP A 109 -12.85 3.69 -4.30
N THR A 110 -12.59 2.94 -5.37
CA THR A 110 -11.22 2.59 -5.79
C THR A 110 -10.40 3.80 -6.22
N LEU A 111 -11.04 4.85 -6.76
CA LEU A 111 -10.34 6.07 -7.18
C LEU A 111 -9.79 6.83 -5.98
N LYS A 112 -10.64 7.14 -5.00
CA LYS A 112 -10.18 7.84 -3.79
C LYS A 112 -9.23 7.01 -2.95
N ALA A 113 -9.45 5.68 -2.88
CA ALA A 113 -8.51 4.78 -2.22
C ALA A 113 -7.12 4.83 -2.87
N LYS A 114 -7.05 4.85 -4.21
CA LYS A 114 -5.79 4.96 -4.96
C LYS A 114 -5.06 6.25 -4.58
N GLU A 115 -5.74 7.38 -4.66
CA GLU A 115 -5.18 8.70 -4.34
C GLU A 115 -4.63 8.77 -2.90
N ASP A 116 -5.37 8.22 -1.94
CA ASP A 116 -4.96 8.19 -0.53
C ASP A 116 -3.73 7.30 -0.30
N PHE A 117 -3.68 6.11 -0.91
CA PHE A 117 -2.50 5.25 -0.81
C PHE A 117 -1.27 5.87 -1.49
N GLU A 118 -1.41 6.49 -2.66
CA GLU A 118 -0.32 7.25 -3.30
C GLU A 118 0.18 8.39 -2.40
N THR A 119 -0.76 9.10 -1.77
CA THR A 119 -0.45 10.20 -0.84
C THR A 119 0.26 9.71 0.42
N ALA A 120 -0.13 8.54 0.95
CA ALA A 120 0.53 7.89 2.06
C ALA A 120 1.97 7.46 1.69
N MET A 121 2.16 6.86 0.51
CA MET A 121 3.49 6.47 0.03
C MET A 121 4.42 7.68 -0.11
N LYS A 122 3.92 8.79 -0.66
CA LYS A 122 4.64 10.09 -0.74
C LYS A 122 5.01 10.68 0.61
N ARG A 123 4.37 10.23 1.70
CA ARG A 123 4.55 10.71 3.08
C ARG A 123 5.26 9.70 3.98
N GLY A 124 6.06 8.80 3.41
CA GLY A 124 6.93 7.89 4.17
C GLY A 124 6.37 6.48 4.38
N TYR A 125 5.23 6.15 3.77
CA TYR A 125 4.64 4.81 3.84
C TYR A 125 4.84 3.99 2.54
N SER A 126 5.92 4.27 1.78
CA SER A 126 6.22 3.61 0.49
C SER A 126 6.60 2.13 0.60
N SER A 127 7.05 1.69 1.79
CA SER A 127 7.37 0.29 2.11
C SER A 127 6.40 -0.33 3.12
N ASP A 128 5.32 0.37 3.47
CA ASP A 128 4.31 -0.11 4.42
C ASP A 128 3.51 -1.26 3.79
N GLY A 129 3.53 -2.43 4.44
CA GLY A 129 2.93 -3.65 3.89
C GLY A 129 1.40 -3.57 3.75
N LEU A 130 0.73 -2.80 4.62
CA LEU A 130 -0.70 -2.56 4.52
C LEU A 130 -1.00 -1.69 3.30
N VAL A 131 -0.28 -0.59 3.12
CA VAL A 131 -0.43 0.30 1.95
C VAL A 131 -0.20 -0.50 0.68
N LEU A 132 0.92 -1.23 0.56
CA LEU A 132 1.25 -2.01 -0.64
C LEU A 132 0.21 -3.10 -0.93
N THR A 133 -0.29 -3.80 0.10
CA THR A 133 -1.35 -4.82 -0.06
C THR A 133 -2.62 -4.21 -0.64
N TYR A 134 -3.13 -3.15 -0.02
CA TYR A 134 -4.42 -2.59 -0.40
C TYR A 134 -4.32 -1.74 -1.66
N TYR A 135 -3.16 -1.15 -1.93
CA TYR A 135 -2.89 -0.52 -3.21
C TYR A 135 -2.89 -1.57 -4.33
N CYS A 136 -2.24 -2.72 -4.14
CA CYS A 136 -2.34 -3.86 -5.07
C CYS A 136 -3.81 -4.25 -5.36
N ASP A 137 -4.66 -4.34 -4.33
CA ASP A 137 -6.09 -4.66 -4.48
C ASP A 137 -6.86 -3.58 -5.26
N VAL A 138 -6.59 -2.29 -5.00
CA VAL A 138 -7.18 -1.16 -5.74
C VAL A 138 -6.77 -1.18 -7.21
N LEU A 139 -5.49 -1.46 -7.50
CA LEU A 139 -4.99 -1.59 -8.86
C LEU A 139 -5.64 -2.76 -9.59
N ASP A 140 -5.78 -3.91 -8.95
CA ASP A 140 -6.49 -5.08 -9.53
C ASP A 140 -7.96 -4.77 -9.85
N LYS A 141 -8.66 -4.06 -8.95
CA LYS A 141 -10.05 -3.65 -9.16
C LYS A 141 -10.21 -2.63 -10.29
N SER A 142 -9.22 -1.76 -10.48
CA SER A 142 -9.20 -0.78 -11.58
C SER A 142 -8.66 -1.34 -12.91
N GLY A 143 -8.17 -2.59 -12.92
CA GLY A 143 -7.61 -3.24 -14.11
C GLY A 143 -6.18 -2.79 -14.44
N ASP A 144 -5.49 -2.18 -13.47
CA ASP A 144 -4.11 -1.76 -13.61
C ASP A 144 -3.18 -2.97 -13.50
N ARG A 145 -2.31 -3.12 -14.51
CA ARG A 145 -1.37 -4.26 -14.65
C ARG A 145 -0.29 -4.27 -13.58
N ASN A 146 -0.07 -3.14 -12.91
CA ASN A 146 0.93 -2.98 -11.87
C ASN A 146 0.53 -3.66 -10.56
N ALA A 147 -0.72 -4.14 -10.45
CA ALA A 147 -1.23 -4.79 -9.24
C ALA A 147 -0.28 -5.90 -8.74
N LEU A 148 0.13 -6.82 -9.62
CA LEU A 148 1.00 -7.93 -9.21
C LEU A 148 2.34 -7.44 -8.64
N SER A 149 2.94 -6.40 -9.24
CA SER A 149 4.20 -5.82 -8.75
C SER A 149 4.07 -5.30 -7.32
N TYR A 150 3.00 -4.57 -7.00
CA TYR A 150 2.75 -4.09 -5.64
C TYR A 150 2.45 -5.22 -4.65
N CYS A 151 1.82 -6.30 -5.10
CA CYS A 151 1.63 -7.50 -4.28
C CYS A 151 2.96 -8.22 -3.97
N LEU A 152 3.94 -8.21 -4.88
CA LEU A 152 5.28 -8.73 -4.62
C LEU A 152 6.04 -7.85 -3.62
N LEU A 153 5.95 -6.53 -3.76
CA LEU A 153 6.52 -5.60 -2.78
C LEU A 153 5.92 -5.81 -1.38
N ALA A 154 4.59 -5.96 -1.29
CA ALA A 154 3.90 -6.28 -0.03
C ALA A 154 4.30 -7.63 0.56
N LYS A 155 4.80 -8.57 -0.25
CA LYS A 155 5.29 -9.88 0.24
C LYS A 155 6.65 -9.74 0.92
N ASN A 156 7.43 -8.75 0.52
CA ASN A 156 8.79 -8.49 1.02
C ASN A 156 8.82 -7.43 2.12
N SER A 157 7.71 -6.74 2.38
CA SER A 157 7.59 -5.83 3.52
C SER A 157 7.70 -6.57 4.85
N LYS A 158 8.18 -5.85 5.88
CA LYS A 158 8.30 -6.36 7.25
C LYS A 158 6.96 -6.83 7.81
N GLU A 159 5.91 -6.08 7.53
CA GLU A 159 4.54 -6.39 7.93
C GLU A 159 3.80 -7.05 6.77
N LYS A 160 3.19 -8.21 7.05
CA LYS A 160 2.43 -8.98 6.07
C LYS A 160 0.98 -9.02 6.49
N THR A 161 0.09 -8.64 5.59
CA THR A 161 -1.35 -8.70 5.82
C THR A 161 -1.86 -10.12 5.55
N SER A 162 -2.95 -10.50 6.22
CA SER A 162 -3.59 -11.81 6.02
C SER A 162 -4.20 -11.95 4.62
N GLU A 163 -4.62 -10.81 4.06
CA GLU A 163 -5.32 -10.65 2.79
C GLU A 163 -4.39 -10.75 1.58
N LEU A 164 -3.09 -10.49 1.75
CA LEU A 164 -2.13 -10.46 0.64
C LEU A 164 -2.12 -11.75 -0.18
N LYS A 165 -2.19 -12.91 0.48
CA LYS A 165 -2.19 -14.21 -0.20
C LYS A 165 -3.41 -14.39 -1.10
N SER A 166 -4.60 -13.99 -0.64
CA SER A 166 -5.84 -14.14 -1.41
C SER A 166 -5.89 -13.15 -2.57
N ILE A 167 -5.46 -11.91 -2.35
CA ILE A 167 -5.35 -10.87 -3.39
C ILE A 167 -4.35 -11.30 -4.48
N THR A 168 -3.14 -11.68 -4.08
CA THR A 168 -2.09 -12.15 -5.02
C THR A 168 -2.59 -13.32 -5.87
N ARG A 169 -3.23 -14.32 -5.25
CA ARG A 169 -3.77 -15.49 -5.98
C ARG A 169 -4.85 -15.08 -6.98
N ARG A 170 -5.74 -14.17 -6.61
CA ARG A 170 -6.80 -13.67 -7.50
C ARG A 170 -6.23 -12.98 -8.74
N ILE A 171 -5.23 -12.12 -8.55
CA ILE A 171 -4.56 -11.40 -9.65
C ILE A 171 -3.84 -12.39 -10.57
N GLN A 172 -3.07 -13.33 -10.00
CA GLN A 172 -2.36 -14.35 -10.78
C GLN A 172 -3.30 -15.20 -11.64
N LEU A 173 -4.52 -15.49 -11.15
CA LEU A 173 -5.54 -16.22 -11.91
C LEU A 173 -6.12 -15.36 -13.05
N LYS A 174 -6.36 -14.05 -12.84
CA LYS A 174 -6.83 -13.15 -13.91
C LYS A 174 -5.80 -12.97 -15.02
N ASP A 175 -4.52 -12.84 -14.66
CA ASP A 175 -3.43 -12.71 -15.62
C ASP A 175 -3.26 -13.96 -16.49
N SER A 176 -3.71 -15.13 -16.03
CA SER A 176 -3.75 -16.34 -16.85
C SER A 176 -4.80 -16.31 -17.97
N CYS A 177 -5.64 -15.28 -18.04
CA CYS A 177 -6.82 -15.23 -18.91
C CYS A 177 -6.95 -13.99 -19.83
N PHE A 178 -6.06 -12.99 -19.83
CA PHE A 178 -6.37 -11.71 -20.50
C PHE A 178 -5.79 -11.42 -21.89
N LYS A 179 -6.69 -10.82 -22.69
CA LYS A 179 -6.71 -10.60 -24.14
C LYS A 179 -5.88 -9.40 -24.62
N ARG A 180 -5.51 -9.47 -25.91
CA ARG A 180 -4.86 -8.46 -26.77
C ARG A 180 -5.39 -7.03 -26.52
N GLY A 181 -4.49 -6.04 -26.37
CA GLY A 181 -4.79 -4.67 -26.83
C GLY A 181 -4.55 -3.45 -25.92
N HIS A 182 -4.11 -3.57 -24.66
CA HIS A 182 -3.97 -2.37 -23.80
C HIS A 182 -2.52 -1.88 -23.62
N LYS A 183 -2.34 -0.54 -23.61
CA LYS A 183 -1.06 0.16 -23.46
C LYS A 183 -0.57 0.14 -21.99
N PRO A 184 0.73 0.01 -21.73
CA PRO A 184 1.26 0.03 -20.36
C PRO A 184 1.47 1.47 -19.86
N VAL A 185 1.40 1.67 -18.55
CA VAL A 185 1.40 3.00 -17.91
C VAL A 185 2.31 3.03 -16.69
N SER A 186 2.99 4.17 -16.54
CA SER A 186 4.10 4.55 -15.64
C SER A 186 3.87 4.36 -14.14
N MET A 187 4.92 4.01 -13.41
CA MET A 187 4.98 3.93 -11.94
C MET A 187 5.86 5.07 -11.37
N GLU A 188 5.65 5.45 -10.10
CA GLU A 188 6.58 6.30 -9.33
C GLU A 188 7.08 5.43 -8.17
N TYR A 189 8.38 5.14 -8.09
CA TYR A 189 8.98 4.31 -7.02
C TYR A 189 10.25 4.92 -6.45
N THR A 190 10.58 4.51 -5.22
CA THR A 190 11.88 4.81 -4.59
C THR A 190 12.87 3.68 -4.86
N ASP A 191 14.10 4.02 -5.25
CA ASP A 191 15.22 3.15 -5.67
C ASP A 191 15.45 1.87 -4.84
N GLU A 192 15.20 1.89 -3.52
CA GLU A 192 15.66 0.84 -2.62
C GLU A 192 14.82 -0.45 -2.67
N ASN A 193 13.49 -0.33 -2.72
CA ASN A 193 12.60 -1.49 -2.87
C ASN A 193 12.74 -2.16 -4.25
N MET A 194 13.05 -1.36 -5.27
CA MET A 194 13.32 -1.84 -6.62
C MET A 194 14.61 -2.66 -6.67
N LYS A 195 15.69 -2.18 -6.03
CA LYS A 195 16.94 -2.95 -5.90
C LYS A 195 16.73 -4.30 -5.24
N ILE A 196 15.94 -4.35 -4.17
CA ILE A 196 15.62 -5.62 -3.47
C ILE A 196 14.86 -6.57 -4.40
N LEU A 197 13.79 -6.10 -5.05
CA LEU A 197 13.01 -6.93 -5.97
C LEU A 197 13.84 -7.44 -7.15
N MET A 198 14.71 -6.59 -7.72
CA MET A 198 15.59 -6.97 -8.84
C MET A 198 16.62 -8.01 -8.41
N GLU A 199 17.19 -7.91 -7.21
CA GLU A 199 18.14 -8.90 -6.71
C GLU A 199 17.45 -10.23 -6.39
N GLU A 200 16.21 -10.23 -5.90
CA GLU A 200 15.41 -11.44 -5.71
C GLU A 200 15.05 -12.13 -7.03
N ILE A 201 14.65 -11.37 -8.05
CA ILE A 201 14.39 -11.90 -9.40
C ILE A 201 15.65 -12.56 -9.97
N LYS A 202 16.79 -11.87 -9.87
CA LYS A 202 18.09 -12.38 -10.30
C LYS A 202 18.44 -13.69 -9.57
N ASN A 203 18.31 -13.72 -8.25
CA ASN A 203 18.56 -14.92 -7.45
C ASN A 203 17.60 -16.06 -7.80
N ALA A 204 16.33 -15.75 -8.06
CA ALA A 204 15.38 -16.73 -8.55
C ALA A 204 15.85 -17.29 -9.90
N ILE A 205 16.23 -16.45 -10.86
CA ILE A 205 16.74 -16.87 -12.18
C ILE A 205 17.98 -17.78 -12.04
N LEU A 206 18.93 -17.38 -11.20
CA LEU A 206 20.15 -18.15 -10.90
C LEU A 206 19.87 -19.52 -10.28
N SER A 207 18.79 -19.65 -9.50
CA SER A 207 18.42 -20.93 -8.88
C SER A 207 18.07 -22.01 -9.90
N LYS A 208 17.71 -21.61 -11.14
CA LYS A 208 17.15 -22.51 -12.17
C LYS A 208 15.96 -23.33 -11.66
N ASP A 209 15.26 -22.87 -10.62
CA ASP A 209 14.03 -23.48 -10.13
C ASP A 209 12.82 -22.79 -10.78
N LYS A 210 12.08 -23.57 -11.58
CA LYS A 210 10.85 -23.17 -12.26
C LYS A 210 9.81 -22.60 -11.29
N ASN A 211 9.74 -23.13 -10.08
CA ASN A 211 8.77 -22.67 -9.08
C ASN A 211 9.21 -21.38 -8.40
N GLU A 212 10.50 -21.17 -8.16
CA GLU A 212 11.01 -19.90 -7.62
C GLU A 212 10.81 -18.76 -8.62
N ILE A 213 11.14 -18.98 -9.89
CA ILE A 213 11.06 -17.95 -10.92
C ILE A 213 9.60 -17.58 -11.22
N LYS A 214 8.68 -18.55 -11.17
CA LYS A 214 7.22 -18.32 -11.29
C LYS A 214 6.66 -17.36 -10.23
N LYS A 215 7.32 -17.19 -9.09
CA LYS A 215 6.85 -16.28 -8.03
C LYS A 215 6.94 -14.82 -8.44
N TYR A 216 7.88 -14.48 -9.33
CA TYR A 216 8.18 -13.10 -9.70
C TYR A 216 7.77 -12.76 -11.14
N LEU A 217 7.61 -13.77 -11.99
CA LEU A 217 7.24 -13.61 -13.39
C LEU A 217 5.71 -13.48 -13.58
N PRO A 218 5.19 -12.42 -14.25
CA PRO A 218 3.79 -12.34 -14.68
C PRO A 218 3.43 -13.48 -15.65
N CYS A 219 2.13 -13.71 -15.85
CA CYS A 219 1.64 -14.81 -16.70
C CYS A 219 1.99 -14.67 -18.19
N SER A 220 2.43 -13.50 -18.65
CA SER A 220 2.91 -13.26 -20.02
C SER A 220 3.94 -12.13 -20.08
N PHE A 221 4.80 -12.19 -21.10
CA PHE A 221 5.90 -11.26 -21.36
C PHE A 221 5.74 -10.67 -22.75
N ARG A 222 6.12 -9.41 -22.90
CA ARG A 222 6.33 -8.80 -24.20
C ARG A 222 7.80 -8.95 -24.57
N TYR A 223 8.04 -9.18 -25.85
CA TYR A 223 9.38 -9.38 -26.35
C TYR A 223 9.56 -8.83 -27.75
N GLU A 224 10.73 -8.30 -28.05
CA GLU A 224 11.02 -7.67 -29.35
C GLU A 224 11.97 -8.55 -30.16
N VAL A 225 11.59 -8.81 -31.42
CA VAL A 225 12.45 -9.46 -32.42
C VAL A 225 12.31 -8.69 -33.72
N ASN A 226 13.43 -8.21 -34.27
CA ASN A 226 13.49 -7.46 -35.53
C ASN A 226 12.50 -6.27 -35.56
N ASN A 227 12.53 -5.43 -34.52
CA ASN A 227 11.66 -4.26 -34.36
C ASN A 227 10.14 -4.58 -34.35
N LYS A 228 9.79 -5.82 -33.99
CA LYS A 228 8.39 -6.25 -33.82
C LYS A 228 8.18 -6.88 -32.46
N PHE A 229 7.23 -6.31 -31.72
CA PHE A 229 6.79 -6.86 -30.45
C PHE A 229 5.93 -8.12 -30.64
N LYS A 230 6.24 -9.14 -29.86
CA LYS A 230 5.51 -10.40 -29.72
C LYS A 230 5.24 -10.66 -28.25
N TYR A 231 4.30 -11.56 -27.97
CA TYR A 231 3.95 -11.96 -26.61
C TYR A 231 4.26 -13.43 -26.41
N VAL A 232 4.79 -13.76 -25.23
CA VAL A 232 5.15 -15.12 -24.81
C VAL A 232 4.50 -15.38 -23.46
N ASN A 233 3.97 -16.58 -23.25
CA ASN A 233 3.39 -16.93 -21.95
C ASN A 233 4.52 -17.17 -20.92
N ARG A 234 4.19 -17.18 -19.63
CA ARG A 234 5.16 -17.33 -18.54
C ARG A 234 5.97 -18.61 -18.62
N ASP A 235 5.36 -19.73 -18.97
CA ASP A 235 6.06 -21.01 -19.04
C ASP A 235 7.07 -21.03 -20.19
N ASP A 236 6.75 -20.39 -21.32
CA ASP A 236 7.63 -20.23 -22.47
C ASP A 236 8.74 -19.19 -22.21
N ALA A 237 8.45 -18.12 -21.47
CA ALA A 237 9.46 -17.16 -21.02
C ALA A 237 10.44 -17.79 -20.03
N ILE A 238 9.92 -18.58 -19.08
CA ILE A 238 10.72 -19.41 -18.20
C ILE A 238 11.58 -20.33 -19.04
N ILE A 239 11.02 -21.09 -19.98
CA ILE A 239 11.84 -21.97 -20.83
C ILE A 239 12.92 -21.18 -21.56
N ALA A 240 12.62 -19.99 -22.10
CA ALA A 240 13.57 -19.13 -22.77
C ALA A 240 14.69 -18.60 -21.86
N ILE A 241 14.39 -18.30 -20.60
CA ILE A 241 15.35 -17.90 -19.56
C ILE A 241 16.15 -19.12 -19.05
N PHE A 242 15.54 -20.30 -18.99
CA PHE A 242 16.15 -21.48 -18.36
C PHE A 242 17.04 -22.30 -19.29
N ARG A 243 16.71 -22.34 -20.58
CA ARG A 243 17.30 -23.33 -21.48
C ARG A 243 18.81 -23.18 -21.61
N ASP A 244 19.29 -21.93 -21.63
CA ASP A 244 20.62 -21.64 -22.17
C ASP A 244 21.42 -20.57 -21.41
N THR A 245 20.97 -20.02 -20.28
CA THR A 245 21.74 -18.97 -19.57
C THR A 245 23.07 -19.50 -19.02
N GLU A 246 24.17 -19.00 -19.59
CA GLU A 246 25.54 -19.33 -19.19
C GLU A 246 26.11 -18.30 -18.22
N SER A 247 25.80 -17.01 -18.44
CA SER A 247 26.30 -15.91 -17.63
C SER A 247 25.24 -14.81 -17.45
N ILE A 248 25.34 -14.08 -16.34
CA ILE A 248 24.52 -12.90 -16.04
C ILE A 248 25.46 -11.71 -15.89
N GLN A 249 25.21 -10.65 -16.65
CA GLN A 249 25.92 -9.39 -16.52
C GLN A 249 24.94 -8.24 -16.30
N TRP A 250 25.34 -7.30 -15.45
CA TRP A 250 24.66 -6.01 -15.38
C TRP A 250 24.86 -5.28 -16.70
N ASP A 251 23.78 -4.84 -17.32
CA ASP A 251 23.91 -3.99 -18.49
C ASP A 251 24.39 -2.62 -18.05
N THR A 252 25.61 -2.28 -18.45
CA THR A 252 26.23 -0.98 -18.16
C THR A 252 25.95 0.04 -19.25
N GLN A 253 25.31 -0.35 -20.35
CA GLN A 253 24.83 0.58 -21.36
C GLN A 253 23.56 1.27 -20.83
N LYS A 254 23.77 2.38 -20.12
CA LYS A 254 22.72 3.39 -19.92
C LYS A 254 22.36 3.98 -21.28
N GLU A 255 21.38 3.39 -21.95
CA GLU A 255 20.54 4.17 -22.87
C GLU A 255 19.53 4.92 -22.00
N ASP A 256 19.98 6.08 -21.49
CA ASP A 256 19.28 7.22 -20.84
C ASP A 256 18.05 6.99 -19.95
N SER A 257 17.74 5.75 -19.57
CA SER A 257 16.45 5.42 -18.99
C SER A 257 16.32 3.96 -18.51
N VAL A 258 17.16 3.03 -18.95
CA VAL A 258 16.94 1.59 -18.71
C VAL A 258 17.87 1.00 -17.65
N THR A 259 17.35 0.37 -16.59
CA THR A 259 18.12 -0.53 -15.71
C THR A 259 17.86 -1.97 -16.09
N SER A 260 18.86 -2.63 -16.70
CA SER A 260 18.68 -3.99 -17.22
C SER A 260 19.82 -4.94 -16.89
N TRP A 261 19.49 -6.23 -16.95
CA TRP A 261 20.37 -7.37 -16.88
C TRP A 261 20.44 -7.99 -18.27
N VAL A 262 21.62 -8.39 -18.70
CA VAL A 262 21.80 -9.18 -19.91
C VAL A 262 22.21 -10.59 -19.52
N PHE A 263 21.53 -11.56 -20.12
CA PHE A 263 21.71 -12.98 -19.95
C PHE A 263 22.25 -13.52 -21.27
N GLU A 264 23.47 -14.02 -21.25
CA GLU A 264 24.07 -14.64 -22.41
C GLU A 264 23.59 -16.09 -22.51
N ARG A 265 23.14 -16.48 -23.71
CA ARG A 265 22.68 -17.83 -24.00
C ARG A 265 23.78 -18.66 -24.67
N SER A 266 23.76 -19.97 -24.43
CA SER A 266 24.59 -20.98 -25.10
C SER A 266 24.49 -20.99 -26.64
N ASP A 267 23.41 -20.43 -27.21
CA ASP A 267 23.24 -20.25 -28.65
C ASP A 267 23.87 -18.94 -29.19
N GLY A 268 24.65 -18.24 -28.36
CA GLY A 268 25.36 -17.00 -28.69
C GLY A 268 24.46 -15.76 -28.74
N LYS A 269 23.18 -15.89 -28.36
CA LYS A 269 22.23 -14.77 -28.34
C LYS A 269 22.13 -14.18 -26.94
N ASN A 270 21.83 -12.89 -26.87
CA ASN A 270 21.63 -12.22 -25.60
C ASN A 270 20.15 -12.05 -25.29
N VAL A 271 19.80 -12.21 -24.02
CA VAL A 271 18.47 -11.90 -23.47
C VAL A 271 18.62 -10.74 -22.50
N ARG A 272 18.02 -9.60 -22.81
CA ARG A 272 17.95 -8.47 -21.87
C ARG A 272 16.69 -8.56 -21.02
N PHE A 273 16.79 -8.20 -19.75
CA PHE A 273 15.70 -8.09 -18.78
C PHE A 273 15.88 -6.80 -18.00
N GLY A 274 14.99 -5.83 -18.14
CA GLY A 274 15.18 -4.56 -17.43
C GLY A 274 13.98 -3.67 -17.40
N LEU A 275 14.09 -2.66 -16.55
CA LEU A 275 13.15 -1.58 -16.33
C LEU A 275 13.49 -0.46 -17.30
N MET A 276 12.52 0.00 -18.09
CA MET A 276 12.73 1.04 -19.10
C MET A 276 12.01 2.32 -18.63
N ASP A 277 12.75 3.37 -18.33
CA ASP A 277 12.19 4.72 -18.26
C ASP A 277 11.87 5.17 -19.70
N HIS A 278 10.76 5.87 -19.91
CA HIS A 278 10.33 6.23 -21.27
C HIS A 278 10.48 7.74 -21.40
N GLU A 279 11.38 8.17 -22.30
CA GLU A 279 11.59 9.59 -22.60
C GLU A 279 10.24 10.28 -22.88
N ASN A 280 9.92 11.26 -22.02
CA ASN A 280 8.73 12.13 -21.92
C ASN A 280 7.76 11.89 -20.74
N SER A 281 7.98 10.92 -19.87
CA SER A 281 7.35 10.94 -18.54
C SER A 281 8.44 11.01 -17.49
N LYS A 282 8.43 12.03 -16.62
CA LYS A 282 9.29 12.09 -15.41
C LYS A 282 8.96 10.98 -14.39
N LYS A 283 8.85 9.73 -14.83
CA LYS A 283 8.29 8.58 -14.11
C LYS A 283 8.93 7.29 -14.59
N GLU A 284 9.74 6.69 -13.73
CA GLU A 284 10.40 5.40 -13.94
C GLU A 284 9.37 4.27 -14.08
N ILE A 285 9.28 3.68 -15.26
CA ILE A 285 8.32 2.61 -15.55
C ILE A 285 9.00 1.24 -15.45
N VAL A 286 8.38 0.30 -14.74
CA VAL A 286 8.82 -1.10 -14.73
C VAL A 286 8.20 -1.81 -15.93
N TRP A 287 9.04 -2.19 -16.89
CA TRP A 287 8.66 -3.05 -18.01
C TRP A 287 9.39 -4.38 -17.90
N PHE A 288 8.84 -5.41 -18.55
CA PHE A 288 9.52 -6.68 -18.77
C PHE A 288 9.60 -6.88 -20.28
N ASP A 289 10.68 -6.41 -20.89
CA ASP A 289 10.95 -6.68 -22.30
C ASP A 289 12.02 -7.75 -22.43
N TYR A 290 11.71 -8.79 -23.20
CA TYR A 290 12.67 -9.80 -23.66
C TYR A 290 13.19 -9.38 -25.03
N TRP A 291 14.50 -9.24 -25.14
CA TRP A 291 15.17 -8.94 -26.40
C TRP A 291 15.96 -10.17 -26.79
N VAL A 292 15.91 -10.55 -28.06
CA VAL A 292 16.85 -11.54 -28.62
C VAL A 292 17.57 -10.84 -29.74
N PHE A 293 18.83 -10.51 -29.50
CA PHE A 293 19.77 -10.01 -30.49
C PHE A 293 20.98 -10.93 -30.56
#